data_AF-A0A558DNN3-F1
#
_entry.id   AF-A0A558DNN3-F1
#
_cell.length_a   1.000
_cell.length_b   1.000
_cell.length_c   1.000
_cell.angle_alpha   90.00
_cell.angle_beta   90.00
_cell.angle_gamma   90.00
#
_symmetry.space_group_name_H-M   'P 1'
#
loop_
_entity.id
_entity.type
_entity.pdbx_description
1 polymer ?
#
loop_
_entity_poly.entity_id
_entity_poly.type
_entity_poly.pdbx_seq_one_letter_code
_entity_poly.pdbx_strand_id
1 'polypeptide(L)'
;MGEIPGAREELDRLGRSLRAHLVELINDLTPGADLGLLFLDWPDVADWHEPLRYSYSAVFRGKRPEGVGVADVASRAASLFNPAVWSIAGPEEEIDGTKRRYVLTARHSNGTHLEIRTSDRSSSVLYTGWTPALALHELEEFQWPEPVRTPETLTSGFVLCYECDGLGACHDCGGRGWVPSEPHGRSNCLQCGGKHVCPICRGAGQLAVSELSPYQLTYYPKLGQKPL
;
A
#
# COMPACT_ATOMS: atom_id res chain seq x y z
N MET A 1 -8.46 15.23 -8.59
CA MET A 1 -8.81 14.41 -7.41
C MET A 1 -9.60 15.20 -6.38
N GLY A 2 -10.90 14.91 -6.22
CA GLY A 2 -11.73 15.48 -5.15
C GLY A 2 -11.48 14.77 -3.82
N GLU A 3 -11.36 15.51 -2.73
CA GLU A 3 -11.33 14.94 -1.37
C GLU A 3 -12.73 14.48 -0.97
N ILE A 4 -12.84 13.30 -0.35
CA ILE A 4 -14.10 12.85 0.23
C ILE A 4 -14.31 13.63 1.55
N PRO A 5 -15.36 14.45 1.68
CA PRO A 5 -15.55 15.29 2.86
C PRO A 5 -15.62 14.45 4.15
N GLY A 6 -14.81 14.80 5.15
CA GLY A 6 -14.80 14.13 6.45
C GLY A 6 -14.02 12.81 6.51
N ALA A 7 -13.56 12.27 5.39
CA ALA A 7 -12.91 10.96 5.35
C ALA A 7 -11.57 10.97 6.11
N ARG A 8 -10.81 12.06 6.00
CA ARG A 8 -9.54 12.21 6.73
C ARG A 8 -9.77 12.34 8.23
N GLU A 9 -10.71 13.19 8.64
CA GLU A 9 -11.04 13.40 10.05
C GLU A 9 -11.54 12.11 10.71
N GLU A 10 -12.34 11.32 9.98
CA GLU A 10 -12.82 10.03 10.45
C GLU A 10 -11.68 9.02 10.59
N LEU A 11 -10.77 8.93 9.60
CA LEU A 11 -9.60 8.07 9.69
C LEU A 11 -8.71 8.45 10.87
N ASP A 12 -8.48 9.74 11.09
CA ASP A 12 -7.70 10.25 12.22
C ASP A 12 -8.41 9.99 13.57
N ARG A 13 -9.75 10.06 13.61
CA ARG A 13 -10.54 9.67 14.79
C ARG A 13 -10.39 8.18 15.10
N LEU A 14 -10.44 7.32 14.08
CA LEU A 14 -10.22 5.89 14.21
C LEU A 14 -8.78 5.58 14.66
N GLY A 15 -7.77 6.28 14.13
CA GLY A 15 -6.37 6.15 14.55
C GLY A 15 -6.17 6.49 16.03
N ARG A 16 -6.76 7.59 16.51
CA ARG A 16 -6.74 7.95 17.94
C ARG A 16 -7.44 6.90 18.81
N SER A 17 -8.57 6.38 18.37
CA SER A 17 -9.30 5.30 19.06
C SER A 17 -8.47 4.03 19.14
N LEU A 18 -7.84 3.62 18.02
CA LEU A 18 -6.94 2.46 17.97
C LEU A 18 -5.79 2.61 18.96
N ARG A 19 -5.14 3.77 18.98
CA ARG A 19 -4.05 4.05 19.93
C ARG A 19 -4.53 3.95 21.38
N ALA A 20 -5.71 4.48 21.71
CA ALA A 20 -6.26 4.39 23.06
C ALA A 20 -6.45 2.93 23.50
N HIS A 21 -7.06 2.09 22.65
CA HIS A 21 -7.23 0.67 22.96
C HIS A 21 -5.91 -0.08 23.11
N LEU A 22 -4.93 0.19 22.26
CA LEU A 22 -3.60 -0.41 22.38
C LEU A 22 -2.91 -0.02 23.69
N VAL A 23 -2.99 1.25 24.08
CA VAL A 23 -2.43 1.74 25.35
C VAL A 23 -3.06 1.03 26.56
N GLU A 24 -4.39 0.85 26.57
CA GLU A 24 -5.08 0.12 27.64
C GLU A 24 -4.58 -1.33 27.75
N LEU A 25 -4.53 -2.05 26.62
CA LEU A 25 -4.05 -3.44 26.57
C LEU A 25 -2.57 -3.57 26.99
N ILE A 26 -1.71 -2.68 26.50
CA ILE A 26 -0.27 -2.71 26.78
C ILE A 26 0.00 -2.43 28.27
N ASN A 27 -0.66 -1.43 28.84
CA ASN A 27 -0.52 -1.10 30.27
C ASN A 27 -0.95 -2.26 31.18
N ASP A 28 -2.02 -2.95 30.83
CA ASP A 28 -2.56 -4.02 31.66
C ASP A 28 -1.74 -5.32 31.54
N LEU A 29 -1.41 -5.72 30.31
CA LEU A 29 -0.79 -7.00 30.02
C LEU A 29 0.75 -6.99 30.06
N THR A 30 1.37 -5.83 29.84
CA THR A 30 2.83 -5.64 29.86
C THR A 30 3.21 -4.37 30.63
N PRO A 31 2.96 -4.34 31.95
CA PRO A 31 3.21 -3.16 32.77
C PRO A 31 4.68 -2.71 32.68
N GLY A 32 4.88 -1.40 32.56
CA GLY A 32 6.20 -0.78 32.43
C GLY A 32 6.77 -0.79 31.00
N ALA A 33 5.99 -1.20 30.00
CA ALA A 33 6.38 -1.05 28.60
C ALA A 33 6.51 0.43 28.20
N ASP A 34 7.51 0.74 27.37
CA ASP A 34 7.73 2.09 26.86
C ASP A 34 6.74 2.41 25.73
N LEU A 35 5.65 3.10 26.07
CA LEU A 35 4.63 3.55 25.12
C LEU A 35 5.14 4.61 24.14
N GLY A 36 6.33 5.19 24.35
CA GLY A 36 6.99 6.05 23.37
C GLY A 36 7.34 5.31 22.08
N LEU A 37 7.37 3.97 22.10
CA LEU A 37 7.60 3.12 20.93
C LEU A 37 6.31 2.74 20.18
N LEU A 38 5.14 3.19 20.65
CA LEU A 38 3.86 2.97 19.95
C LEU A 38 3.58 4.13 18.99
N PHE A 39 3.99 3.95 17.73
CA PHE A 39 3.84 4.95 16.67
C PHE A 39 2.57 4.70 15.83
N LEU A 40 1.74 5.74 15.69
CA LEU A 40 0.58 5.80 14.78
C LEU A 40 0.52 7.21 14.18
N ASP A 41 1.63 7.67 13.61
CA ASP A 41 1.77 9.08 13.25
C ASP A 41 1.06 9.41 11.93
N TRP A 42 1.04 8.46 10.99
CA TRP A 42 0.43 8.63 9.67
C TRP A 42 -0.24 7.34 9.20
N PRO A 43 -1.36 7.43 8.47
CA PRO A 43 -1.97 6.27 7.85
C PRO A 43 -1.20 5.87 6.59
N ASP A 44 -1.06 4.57 6.38
CA ASP A 44 -0.41 4.00 5.20
C ASP A 44 -1.47 3.53 4.19
N VAL A 45 -1.05 3.34 2.93
CA VAL A 45 -1.91 2.72 1.91
C VAL A 45 -2.10 1.25 2.24
N ALA A 46 -3.32 0.89 2.59
CA ALA A 46 -3.73 -0.48 2.92
C ALA A 46 -4.26 -1.24 1.70
N ASP A 47 -4.77 -0.52 0.70
CA ASP A 47 -5.30 -1.07 -0.54
C ASP A 47 -4.91 -0.17 -1.70
N TRP A 48 -4.22 -0.74 -2.69
CA TRP A 48 -3.75 0.00 -3.86
C TRP A 48 -4.69 -0.08 -5.07
N HIS A 49 -5.90 -0.64 -4.91
CA HIS A 49 -6.96 -0.43 -5.89
C HIS A 49 -7.32 1.06 -5.95
N GLU A 50 -7.76 1.53 -7.11
CA GLU A 50 -8.25 2.91 -7.23
C GLU A 50 -9.72 3.00 -6.77
N PRO A 51 -10.09 4.00 -5.93
CA PRO A 51 -9.20 4.96 -5.27
C PRO A 51 -8.43 4.31 -4.12
N LEU A 52 -7.17 4.74 -3.92
CA LEU A 52 -6.33 4.25 -2.82
C LEU A 52 -7.05 4.34 -1.48
N ARG A 53 -6.92 3.27 -0.67
CA ARG A 53 -7.47 3.25 0.68
C ARG A 53 -6.38 3.24 1.72
N TYR A 54 -6.61 4.00 2.77
CA TYR A 54 -5.64 4.27 3.83
C TYR A 54 -6.11 3.72 5.16
N SER A 55 -5.18 3.22 5.96
CA SER A 55 -5.44 2.71 7.31
C SER A 55 -4.31 3.11 8.26
N TYR A 56 -4.65 3.39 9.50
CA TYR A 56 -3.66 3.39 10.57
C TYR A 56 -3.38 1.96 11.00
N SER A 57 -2.11 1.58 11.07
CA SER A 57 -1.68 0.30 11.62
C SER A 57 -0.59 0.49 12.66
N ALA A 58 -0.50 -0.45 13.59
CA ALA A 58 0.51 -0.44 14.64
C ALA A 58 0.96 -1.86 14.97
N VAL A 59 2.25 -2.00 15.25
CA VAL A 59 2.84 -3.20 15.82
C VAL A 59 3.62 -2.80 17.06
N PHE A 60 3.31 -3.41 18.19
CA PHE A 60 4.01 -3.17 19.45
C PHE A 60 4.43 -4.47 20.09
N ARG A 61 5.62 -4.49 20.70
CA ARG A 61 6.16 -5.68 21.38
C ARG A 61 6.43 -5.34 22.84
N GLY A 62 5.56 -5.83 23.71
CA GLY A 62 5.74 -5.75 25.16
C GLY A 62 6.44 -6.99 25.72
N LYS A 63 6.90 -6.89 26.97
CA LYS A 63 7.46 -8.00 27.75
C LYS A 63 6.43 -8.49 28.76
N ARG A 64 6.03 -9.76 28.64
CA ARG A 64 5.18 -10.46 29.59
C ARG A 64 5.82 -10.45 30.99
N PRO A 65 5.03 -10.20 32.05
CA PRO A 65 5.50 -10.31 33.42
C PRO A 65 6.07 -11.69 33.74
N GLU A 66 7.06 -11.73 34.64
CA GLU A 66 7.62 -12.99 35.13
C GLU A 66 6.57 -13.76 35.94
N GLY A 67 6.57 -15.09 35.79
CA GLY A 67 5.60 -15.97 36.47
C GLY A 67 4.20 -16.02 35.84
N VAL A 68 3.88 -15.18 34.85
CA VAL A 68 2.60 -15.23 34.12
C VAL A 68 2.70 -16.17 32.92
N GLY A 69 1.77 -17.12 32.81
CA GLY A 69 1.71 -18.07 31.70
C GLY A 69 1.26 -17.44 30.38
N VAL A 70 1.54 -18.10 29.25
CA VAL A 70 1.02 -17.66 27.93
C VAL A 70 -0.50 -17.63 27.88
N ALA A 71 -1.16 -18.67 28.40
CA ALA A 71 -2.61 -18.79 28.40
C ALA A 71 -3.25 -17.70 29.27
N ASP A 72 -2.65 -17.40 30.42
CA ASP A 72 -3.14 -16.36 31.34
C ASP A 72 -3.14 -14.98 30.69
N VAL A 73 -2.10 -14.63 29.92
CA VAL A 73 -2.07 -13.38 29.14
C VAL A 73 -3.21 -13.35 28.14
N ALA A 74 -3.45 -14.44 27.43
CA ALA A 74 -4.48 -14.50 26.39
C ALA A 74 -5.90 -14.41 27.00
N SER A 75 -6.15 -15.11 28.11
CA SER A 75 -7.40 -15.03 28.86
C SER A 75 -7.63 -13.64 29.46
N ARG A 76 -6.58 -13.02 30.02
CA ARG A 76 -6.65 -11.66 30.55
C ARG A 76 -6.93 -10.65 29.44
N ALA A 77 -6.28 -10.77 28.29
CA ALA A 77 -6.54 -9.93 27.13
C ALA A 77 -8.01 -10.02 26.69
N ALA A 78 -8.57 -11.24 26.61
CA ALA A 78 -9.97 -11.43 26.26
C ALA A 78 -10.93 -10.75 27.25
N SER A 79 -10.59 -10.75 28.55
CA SER A 79 -11.41 -10.12 29.59
C SER A 79 -11.44 -8.59 29.56
N LEU A 80 -10.48 -7.95 28.88
CA LEU A 80 -10.41 -6.49 28.74
C LEU A 80 -11.37 -5.95 27.68
N PHE A 81 -11.88 -6.81 26.80
CA PHE A 81 -12.80 -6.40 25.75
C PHE A 81 -14.25 -6.45 26.21
N ASN A 82 -14.97 -5.33 26.04
CA ASN A 82 -16.41 -5.30 26.28
C ASN A 82 -17.17 -6.00 25.13
N PRO A 83 -17.88 -7.12 25.39
CA PRO A 83 -18.55 -7.90 24.35
C PRO A 83 -19.72 -7.15 23.67
N ALA A 84 -20.20 -6.05 24.25
CA ALA A 84 -21.23 -5.21 23.61
C ALA A 84 -20.72 -4.44 22.39
N VAL A 85 -19.41 -4.19 22.30
CA VAL A 85 -18.79 -3.40 21.22
C VAL A 85 -17.64 -4.13 20.52
N TRP A 86 -17.16 -5.24 21.09
CA TRP A 86 -16.13 -6.09 20.51
C TRP A 86 -16.67 -7.49 20.20
N SER A 87 -16.41 -7.94 18.98
CA SER A 87 -16.48 -9.36 18.60
C SER A 87 -15.11 -9.99 18.80
N ILE A 88 -15.02 -10.99 19.65
CA ILE A 88 -13.77 -11.65 20.03
C ILE A 88 -13.75 -13.06 19.43
N ALA A 89 -12.62 -13.46 18.83
CA ALA A 89 -12.35 -14.81 18.39
C ALA A 89 -11.04 -15.30 19.04
N GLY A 90 -11.10 -16.49 19.66
CA GLY A 90 -10.01 -17.07 20.43
C GLY A 90 -10.13 -16.85 21.95
N PRO A 91 -9.06 -17.15 22.71
CA PRO A 91 -7.71 -17.41 22.21
C PRO A 91 -7.58 -18.79 21.54
N GLU A 92 -7.09 -18.81 20.31
CA GLU A 92 -6.78 -20.04 19.59
C GLU A 92 -5.40 -20.53 20.01
N GLU A 93 -5.30 -21.81 20.41
CA GLU A 93 -4.03 -22.45 20.74
C GLU A 93 -3.45 -23.11 19.48
N GLU A 94 -2.30 -22.61 19.04
CA GLU A 94 -1.46 -23.27 18.05
C GLU A 94 -0.33 -24.01 18.78
N ILE A 95 -0.21 -25.31 18.49
CA ILE A 95 0.86 -26.16 19.04
C ILE A 95 1.89 -26.42 17.93
N ASP A 96 3.13 -25.98 18.15
CA ASP A 96 4.28 -26.28 17.31
C ASP A 96 5.32 -27.07 18.13
N GLY A 97 5.22 -28.41 18.06
CA GLY A 97 5.97 -29.34 18.89
C GLY A 97 5.58 -29.23 20.37
N THR A 98 6.51 -28.81 21.22
CA THR A 98 6.27 -28.57 22.66
C THR A 98 5.94 -27.11 22.98
N LYS A 99 5.86 -26.24 21.96
CA LYS A 99 5.66 -24.80 22.14
C LYS A 99 4.22 -24.43 21.82
N ARG A 100 3.60 -23.68 22.75
CA ARG A 100 2.26 -23.14 22.58
C ARG A 100 2.35 -21.69 22.13
N ARG A 101 1.45 -21.32 21.23
CA ARG A 101 1.17 -19.95 20.83
C ARG A 101 -0.32 -19.71 20.99
N TYR A 102 -0.67 -18.55 21.54
CA TYR A 102 -2.06 -18.11 21.61
C TYR A 102 -2.22 -16.87 20.76
N VAL A 103 -3.28 -16.87 19.96
CA VAL A 103 -3.70 -15.71 19.16
C VAL A 103 -5.11 -15.34 19.60
N LEU A 104 -5.28 -14.09 20.04
CA LEU A 104 -6.57 -13.50 20.31
C LEU A 104 -6.84 -12.44 19.24
N THR A 105 -8.00 -12.53 18.60
CA THR A 105 -8.44 -11.56 17.59
C THR A 105 -9.67 -10.84 18.10
N ALA A 106 -9.67 -9.51 18.06
CA ALA A 106 -10.79 -8.69 18.50
C ALA A 106 -11.16 -7.67 17.41
N ARG A 107 -12.44 -7.58 17.08
CA ARG A 107 -13.00 -6.62 16.11
C ARG A 107 -13.98 -5.68 16.80
N HIS A 108 -13.71 -4.39 16.78
CA HIS A 108 -14.62 -3.38 17.30
C HIS A 108 -15.75 -3.11 16.31
N SER A 109 -16.90 -2.65 16.78
CA SER A 109 -18.08 -2.31 15.97
C SER A 109 -17.85 -1.20 14.92
N ASN A 110 -16.78 -0.42 15.07
CA ASN A 110 -16.34 0.59 14.09
C ASN A 110 -15.40 0.01 13.02
N GLY A 111 -15.17 -1.30 13.04
CA GLY A 111 -14.30 -2.04 12.13
C GLY A 111 -12.81 -2.06 12.50
N THR A 112 -12.39 -1.40 13.60
CA THR A 112 -11.02 -1.53 14.12
C THR A 112 -10.74 -2.98 14.50
N HIS A 113 -9.56 -3.46 14.16
CA HIS A 113 -9.12 -4.82 14.42
C HIS A 113 -7.88 -4.80 15.32
N LEU A 114 -7.84 -5.72 16.28
CA LEU A 114 -6.72 -5.95 17.17
C LEU A 114 -6.38 -7.44 17.19
N GLU A 115 -5.10 -7.73 17.24
CA GLU A 115 -4.57 -9.07 17.38
C GLU A 115 -3.51 -9.08 18.49
N ILE A 116 -3.65 -9.99 19.44
CA ILE A 116 -2.71 -10.18 20.54
C ILE A 116 -2.11 -11.58 20.41
N ARG A 117 -0.78 -11.65 20.30
CA ARG A 117 -0.06 -12.92 20.21
C ARG A 117 0.90 -13.09 21.38
N THR A 118 0.88 -14.28 21.97
CA THR A 118 1.79 -14.69 23.05
C THR A 118 2.29 -16.10 22.79
N SER A 119 3.52 -16.43 23.20
CA SER A 119 4.11 -17.75 22.92
C SER A 119 5.10 -18.20 23.98
N ASP A 120 5.28 -19.51 24.14
CA ASP A 120 6.30 -20.08 25.05
C ASP A 120 7.73 -20.05 24.48
N ARG A 121 7.90 -19.46 23.30
CA ARG A 121 9.22 -19.26 22.68
C ARG A 121 9.93 -18.02 23.18
N SER A 122 9.19 -17.04 23.69
CA SER A 122 9.75 -15.80 24.22
C SER A 122 8.83 -15.20 25.28
N SER A 123 9.35 -14.33 26.13
CA SER A 123 8.52 -13.54 27.04
C SER A 123 7.79 -12.39 26.32
N SER A 124 7.68 -12.40 24.99
CA SER A 124 7.08 -11.28 24.25
C SER A 124 5.57 -11.43 24.10
N VAL A 125 4.88 -10.31 24.27
CA VAL A 125 3.48 -10.14 23.85
C VAL A 125 3.48 -9.20 22.66
N LEU A 126 2.99 -9.67 21.53
CA LEU A 126 2.87 -8.88 20.31
C LEU A 126 1.45 -8.34 20.22
N TYR A 127 1.34 -7.05 19.97
CA TYR A 127 0.09 -6.34 19.72
C TYR A 127 0.14 -5.85 18.28
N THR A 128 -0.84 -6.25 17.49
CA THR A 128 -1.05 -5.72 16.15
C THR A 128 -2.41 -5.06 16.12
N GLY A 129 -2.54 -3.91 15.48
CA GLY A 129 -3.81 -3.25 15.34
C GLY A 129 -3.92 -2.47 14.04
N TRP A 130 -5.13 -2.41 13.48
CA TRP A 130 -5.40 -1.62 12.29
C TRP A 130 -6.82 -1.07 12.27
N THR A 131 -6.99 0.10 11.65
CA THR A 131 -8.32 0.67 11.37
C THR A 131 -8.89 0.08 10.08
N PRO A 132 -10.20 0.23 9.81
CA PRO A 132 -10.71 0.03 8.46
C PRO A 132 -9.94 0.86 7.44
N ALA A 133 -9.81 0.32 6.23
CA ALA A 133 -9.23 1.05 5.12
C ALA A 133 -10.28 1.99 4.52
N LEU A 134 -9.98 3.29 4.46
CA LEU A 134 -10.89 4.31 3.93
C LEU A 134 -10.29 4.99 2.71
N ALA A 135 -11.09 5.19 1.66
CA ALA A 135 -10.72 6.08 0.57
C ALA A 135 -10.76 7.53 1.07
N LEU A 136 -9.69 8.29 0.82
CA LEU A 136 -9.63 9.72 1.15
C LEU A 136 -10.03 10.61 -0.03
N HIS A 137 -10.08 10.01 -1.22
CA HIS A 137 -10.31 10.69 -2.47
C HIS A 137 -11.33 9.95 -3.31
N GLU A 138 -12.07 10.69 -4.11
CA GLU A 138 -12.97 10.12 -5.12
C GLU A 138 -12.17 9.42 -6.21
N LEU A 139 -12.80 8.40 -6.83
CA LEU A 139 -12.22 7.73 -7.99
C LEU A 139 -12.08 8.73 -9.14
N GLU A 140 -10.85 8.93 -9.60
CA GLU A 140 -10.58 9.73 -10.80
C GLU A 140 -10.45 8.79 -12.00
N GLU A 141 -11.28 9.00 -13.03
CA GLU A 141 -11.15 8.25 -14.27
C GLU A 141 -9.80 8.53 -14.91
N PHE A 142 -9.07 7.45 -15.22
CA PHE A 142 -7.76 7.60 -15.85
C PHE A 142 -7.88 8.26 -17.23
N GLN A 143 -7.15 9.36 -17.41
CA GLN A 143 -7.00 10.04 -18.68
C GLN A 143 -5.61 9.80 -19.25
N TRP A 144 -5.54 9.41 -20.52
CA TRP A 144 -4.27 9.35 -21.24
C TRP A 144 -3.69 10.77 -21.37
N PRO A 145 -2.36 10.94 -21.21
CA PRO A 145 -1.76 12.25 -21.40
C PRO A 145 -1.88 12.70 -22.86
N GLU A 146 -1.87 14.01 -23.08
CA GLU A 146 -1.76 14.55 -24.44
C GLU A 146 -0.36 14.28 -25.01
N PRO A 147 -0.23 14.07 -26.33
CA PRO A 147 1.08 13.89 -26.94
C PRO A 147 1.99 15.11 -26.79
N VAL A 148 3.23 14.86 -26.34
CA VAL A 148 4.26 15.91 -26.29
C VAL A 148 4.73 16.34 -27.69
N ARG A 149 4.52 15.46 -28.68
CA ARG A 149 4.79 15.70 -30.11
C ARG A 149 3.66 15.12 -30.96
N THR A 150 3.23 15.90 -31.93
CA THR A 150 2.40 15.49 -33.07
C THR A 150 3.20 15.60 -34.37
N PRO A 151 2.72 15.05 -35.49
CA PRO A 151 3.37 15.21 -36.79
C PRO A 151 3.67 16.67 -37.16
N GLU A 152 2.80 17.60 -36.76
CA GLU A 152 2.89 19.04 -37.06
C GLU A 152 3.93 19.75 -36.18
N THR A 153 4.20 19.21 -34.99
CA THR A 153 5.13 19.81 -34.00
C THR A 153 6.52 19.18 -34.02
N LEU A 154 6.78 18.25 -34.95
CA LEU A 154 8.08 17.58 -35.06
C LEU A 154 9.20 18.58 -35.31
N THR A 155 10.31 18.38 -34.60
CA THR A 155 11.55 19.10 -34.90
C THR A 155 12.10 18.62 -36.25
N SER A 156 12.59 19.52 -37.09
CA SER A 156 13.23 19.14 -38.35
C SER A 156 14.39 18.16 -38.11
N GLY A 157 14.45 17.08 -38.90
CA GLY A 157 15.42 15.99 -38.71
C GLY A 157 15.00 14.93 -37.67
N PHE A 158 13.80 15.02 -37.11
CA PHE A 158 13.23 14.03 -36.19
C PHE A 158 12.02 13.34 -36.79
N VAL A 159 11.68 12.17 -36.23
CA VAL A 159 10.43 11.45 -36.47
C VAL A 159 9.73 11.16 -35.15
N LEU A 160 8.41 10.94 -35.17
CA LEU A 160 7.68 10.50 -33.99
C LEU A 160 8.24 9.16 -33.51
N CYS A 161 8.33 8.98 -32.20
CA CYS A 161 8.78 7.73 -31.63
C CYS A 161 7.81 6.60 -32.03
N TYR A 162 8.33 5.54 -32.67
CA TYR A 162 7.52 4.41 -33.15
C TYR A 162 6.79 3.65 -32.03
N GLU A 163 7.27 3.78 -30.79
CA GLU A 163 6.73 3.06 -29.63
C GLU A 163 5.54 3.77 -28.99
N CYS A 164 5.60 5.11 -28.92
CA CYS A 164 4.61 5.90 -28.19
C CYS A 164 3.87 6.91 -29.08
N ASP A 165 4.16 6.94 -30.38
CA ASP A 165 3.57 7.83 -31.38
C ASP A 165 3.46 9.29 -30.91
N GLY A 166 4.55 9.84 -30.39
CA GLY A 166 4.55 11.22 -29.92
C GLY A 166 4.10 11.46 -28.48
N LEU A 167 3.53 10.43 -27.81
CA LEU A 167 3.02 10.55 -26.45
C LEU A 167 4.09 11.00 -25.43
N GLY A 168 5.31 10.47 -25.53
CA GLY A 168 6.38 10.67 -24.55
C GLY A 168 6.19 9.87 -23.26
N ALA A 169 4.95 9.59 -22.85
CA ALA A 169 4.65 8.65 -21.77
C ALA A 169 4.76 7.19 -22.20
N CYS A 170 4.86 6.27 -21.24
CA CYS A 170 4.80 4.83 -21.51
C CYS A 170 3.44 4.45 -22.11
N HIS A 171 3.44 3.79 -23.27
CA HIS A 171 2.21 3.45 -24.01
C HIS A 171 1.35 2.39 -23.30
N ASP A 172 1.93 1.59 -22.40
CA ASP A 172 1.17 0.55 -21.66
C ASP A 172 0.43 1.10 -20.45
N CYS A 173 1.06 2.03 -19.70
CA CYS A 173 0.49 2.57 -18.47
C CYS A 173 0.04 4.02 -18.57
N GLY A 174 0.21 4.65 -19.73
CA GLY A 174 -0.08 6.07 -19.95
C GLY A 174 0.63 7.00 -18.99
N GLY A 175 1.81 6.61 -18.53
CA GLY A 175 2.61 7.38 -17.60
C GLY A 175 2.28 7.22 -16.12
N ARG A 176 1.39 6.29 -15.74
CA ARG A 176 1.16 5.97 -14.33
C ARG A 176 2.35 5.28 -13.64
N GLY A 177 3.18 4.58 -14.41
CA GLY A 177 4.24 3.72 -13.88
C GLY A 177 3.77 2.36 -13.35
N TRP A 178 2.47 2.14 -13.30
CA TRP A 178 1.84 0.91 -12.81
C TRP A 178 0.59 0.55 -13.63
N VAL A 179 0.15 -0.70 -13.51
CA VAL A 179 -1.08 -1.23 -14.11
C VAL A 179 -1.94 -1.91 -13.03
N PRO A 180 -3.29 -1.92 -13.17
CA PRO A 180 -4.15 -2.67 -12.26
C PRO A 180 -3.73 -4.14 -12.18
N SER A 181 -3.68 -4.69 -10.97
CA SER A 181 -3.24 -6.07 -10.76
C SER A 181 -3.76 -6.63 -9.43
N GLU A 182 -4.40 -7.79 -9.50
CA GLU A 182 -4.82 -8.54 -8.31
C GLU A 182 -3.66 -9.34 -7.71
N PRO A 183 -3.71 -9.70 -6.41
CA PRO A 183 -4.68 -9.23 -5.40
C PRO A 183 -4.34 -7.85 -4.79
N HIS A 184 -3.21 -7.24 -5.20
CA HIS A 184 -2.62 -6.08 -4.52
C HIS A 184 -3.11 -4.73 -5.06
N GLY A 185 -4.08 -4.70 -5.96
CA GLY A 185 -4.59 -3.50 -6.63
C GLY A 185 -3.76 -2.98 -7.80
N ARG A 186 -2.42 -3.04 -7.70
CA ARG A 186 -1.53 -2.61 -8.78
C ARG A 186 -0.19 -3.34 -8.78
N SER A 187 0.44 -3.37 -9.95
CA SER A 187 1.83 -3.81 -10.13
C SER A 187 2.62 -2.80 -10.95
N ASN A 188 3.95 -2.78 -10.78
CA ASN A 188 4.80 -1.92 -11.60
C ASN A 188 4.62 -2.27 -13.07
N CYS A 189 4.49 -1.24 -13.93
CA CYS A 189 4.38 -1.43 -15.36
C CYS A 189 5.69 -2.04 -15.87
N LEU A 190 5.62 -3.23 -16.47
CA LEU A 190 6.79 -3.96 -16.92
C LEU A 190 7.51 -3.25 -18.08
N GLN A 191 6.79 -2.53 -18.94
CA GLN A 191 7.42 -1.81 -20.07
C GLN A 191 8.33 -0.68 -19.63
N CYS A 192 7.84 0.19 -18.75
CA CYS A 192 8.64 1.33 -18.28
C CYS A 192 9.40 1.04 -16.98
N GLY A 193 9.15 -0.11 -16.33
CA GLY A 193 9.72 -0.43 -15.03
C GLY A 193 9.44 0.63 -13.96
N GLY A 194 8.25 1.24 -13.99
CA GLY A 194 7.91 2.34 -13.08
C GLY A 194 8.59 3.69 -13.38
N LYS A 195 9.14 3.91 -14.58
CA LYS A 195 9.76 5.20 -14.98
C LYS A 195 8.80 6.22 -15.59
N HIS A 196 7.55 5.84 -15.86
CA HIS A 196 6.44 6.69 -16.35
C HIS A 196 6.62 7.19 -17.80
N VAL A 197 7.84 7.34 -18.29
CA VAL A 197 8.13 7.76 -19.67
C VAL A 197 8.27 6.56 -20.61
N CYS A 198 8.09 6.80 -21.91
CA CYS A 198 8.42 5.83 -22.94
C CYS A 198 9.90 5.43 -22.84
N PRO A 199 10.24 4.13 -22.72
CA PRO A 199 11.62 3.70 -22.58
C PRO A 199 12.48 3.98 -23.82
N ILE A 200 11.86 4.14 -24.98
CA ILE A 200 12.53 4.39 -26.27
C ILE A 200 12.91 5.87 -26.43
N CYS A 201 11.95 6.79 -26.36
CA CYS A 201 12.23 8.23 -26.52
C CYS A 201 12.51 8.97 -25.20
N ARG A 202 12.39 8.29 -24.05
CA ARG A 202 12.64 8.84 -22.70
C ARG A 202 11.87 10.13 -22.40
N GLY A 203 10.63 10.22 -22.89
CA GLY A 203 9.79 11.40 -22.69
C GLY A 203 9.78 12.40 -23.84
N ALA A 204 10.66 12.27 -24.83
CA ALA A 204 10.76 13.28 -25.89
C ALA A 204 9.62 13.22 -26.92
N GLY A 205 8.93 12.07 -27.06
CA GLY A 205 7.92 11.82 -28.09
C GLY A 205 8.48 11.71 -29.52
N GLN A 206 9.76 11.99 -29.72
CA GLN A 206 10.43 11.98 -31.03
C GLN A 206 11.83 11.38 -30.93
N LEU A 207 12.38 10.96 -32.08
CA LEU A 207 13.72 10.39 -32.23
C LEU A 207 14.46 11.09 -33.38
N ALA A 208 15.75 11.38 -33.19
CA ALA A 208 16.57 11.98 -34.24
C ALA A 208 16.85 10.94 -35.34
N VAL A 209 16.58 11.28 -36.60
CA VAL A 209 16.78 10.36 -37.73
C VAL A 209 18.23 9.89 -37.83
N SER A 210 19.18 10.79 -37.52
CA SER A 210 20.62 10.51 -37.53
C SER A 210 21.08 9.50 -36.47
N GLU A 211 20.27 9.25 -35.44
CA GLU A 211 20.61 8.37 -34.33
C GLU A 211 19.85 7.02 -34.39
N LEU A 212 19.01 6.83 -35.40
CA LEU A 212 18.24 5.59 -35.55
C LEU A 212 19.16 4.43 -35.96
N SER A 213 19.08 3.34 -35.20
CA SER A 213 19.73 2.09 -35.56
C SER A 213 19.07 1.45 -36.81
N PRO A 214 19.77 0.55 -37.53
CA PRO A 214 19.19 -0.18 -38.65
C PRO A 214 17.89 -0.92 -38.32
N TYR A 215 17.79 -1.46 -37.10
CA TYR A 215 16.56 -2.09 -36.61
C TYR A 215 15.41 -1.07 -36.49
N GLN A 216 15.67 0.08 -35.86
CA GLN A 216 14.65 1.11 -35.67
C GLN A 216 14.18 1.72 -36.99
N LEU A 217 15.05 1.82 -37.99
CA LEU A 217 14.68 2.29 -39.33
C LEU A 217 13.59 1.43 -40.01
N THR A 218 13.43 0.15 -39.61
CA THR A 218 12.36 -0.71 -40.15
C THR A 218 10.95 -0.22 -39.79
N TYR A 219 10.80 0.53 -38.69
CA TYR A 219 9.54 1.17 -38.30
C TYR A 219 9.22 2.43 -39.12
N TYR A 220 10.17 2.93 -39.93
CA TYR A 220 10.04 4.17 -40.70
C TYR A 220 10.31 3.96 -42.20
N PRO A 221 9.46 3.18 -42.91
CA PRO A 221 9.71 2.80 -44.30
C PRO A 221 9.81 4.01 -45.26
N LYS A 222 9.19 5.14 -44.91
CA LYS A 222 9.24 6.37 -45.70
C LYS A 222 10.60 7.08 -45.66
N LEU A 223 11.46 6.81 -44.67
CA LEU A 223 12.81 7.39 -44.59
C LEU A 223 13.79 6.72 -45.57
N GLY A 224 13.54 5.47 -45.94
CA GLY A 224 14.39 4.71 -46.88
C GLY A 224 14.06 4.96 -48.36
N GLN A 225 12.94 5.64 -48.64
CA GLN A 225 12.57 6.01 -50.00
C GLN A 225 13.30 7.30 -50.37
N LYS A 226 14.33 7.21 -51.21
CA LYS A 226 14.94 8.39 -51.82
C LYS A 226 13.85 9.21 -52.52
N PRO A 227 13.80 10.53 -52.35
CA PRO A 227 12.94 11.36 -53.18
C PRO A 227 13.39 11.17 -54.65
N LEU A 228 12.41 10.90 -55.52
CA LEU A 228 12.57 10.90 -56.97
C LEU A 228 12.99 12.28 -57.48
#